data_AF-A0A8B8GE92-F1
#
_entry.id   AF-A0A8B8GE92-F1
#
_cell.length_a   1.000
_cell.length_b   1.000
_cell.length_c   1.000
_cell.angle_alpha   90.00
_cell.angle_beta   90.00
_cell.angle_gamma   90.00
#
_symmetry.space_group_name_H-M   'P 1'
#
loop_
_entity.id
_entity.type
_entity.pdbx_description
1 polymer ?
#
loop_
_entity_poly.entity_id
_entity_poly.type
_entity_poly.pdbx_seq_one_letter_code
_entity_poly.pdbx_strand_id
1 'polypeptide(L)'
;MPVTSTRRYLATGIQFRQLAFSFRISKSAIATIVSEVCKAIWTTLLSKHMPEPTEDNFKKIAQGFWDRRQFPNCLGSIDGKHIRIKKPSNSSSMYY
;
A
#
# COMPACT_ATOMS: atom_id res chain seq x y z
N MET A 1 13.26 9.11 -17.25
CA MET A 1 13.99 7.94 -16.70
C MET A 1 13.58 7.66 -15.25
N PRO A 2 13.86 8.51 -14.24
CA PRO A 2 13.58 8.20 -12.83
C PRO A 2 12.09 8.08 -12.48
N VAL A 3 11.26 8.96 -13.04
CA VAL A 3 9.79 8.90 -12.83
C VAL A 3 9.18 7.66 -13.50
N THR A 4 9.70 7.25 -14.65
CA THR A 4 9.18 6.12 -15.44
C THR A 4 9.45 4.77 -14.76
N SER A 5 10.63 4.59 -14.17
CA SER A 5 10.97 3.37 -13.41
C SER A 5 10.11 3.26 -12.16
N THR A 6 9.94 4.35 -11.39
CA THR A 6 9.09 4.36 -10.19
C THR A 6 7.62 4.14 -10.52
N ARG A 7 7.10 4.75 -11.59
CA ARG A 7 5.72 4.52 -12.03
C ARG A 7 5.48 3.05 -12.39
N ARG A 8 6.42 2.42 -13.10
CA ARG A 8 6.32 1.00 -13.47
C ARG A 8 6.40 0.09 -12.24
N TYR A 9 7.26 0.43 -11.27
CA TYR A 9 7.30 -0.26 -9.99
C TYR A 9 5.97 -0.19 -9.24
N LEU A 10 5.40 1.01 -9.07
CA LEU A 10 4.15 1.21 -8.34
C LEU A 10 2.94 0.57 -9.04
N ALA A 11 2.91 0.57 -10.37
CA ALA A 11 1.80 0.03 -11.14
C ALA A 11 1.76 -1.51 -11.16
N THR A 12 2.90 -2.19 -11.15
CA THR A 12 2.96 -3.65 -11.37
C THR A 12 3.59 -4.44 -10.22
N GLY A 13 4.18 -3.78 -9.21
CA GLY A 13 4.90 -4.45 -8.13
C GLY A 13 6.12 -5.26 -8.60
N ILE A 14 6.69 -4.93 -9.77
CA ILE A 14 7.79 -5.69 -10.38
C ILE A 14 9.04 -5.64 -9.49
N GLN A 15 9.81 -6.73 -9.45
CA GLN A 15 11.03 -6.79 -8.65
C GLN A 15 12.10 -5.84 -9.19
N PHE A 16 12.89 -5.23 -8.28
CA PHE A 16 13.96 -4.29 -8.67
C PHE A 16 15.00 -4.89 -9.62
N ARG A 17 15.25 -6.21 -9.58
CA ARG A 17 16.17 -6.87 -10.53
C ARG A 17 15.63 -6.82 -11.96
N GLN A 18 14.34 -7.09 -12.15
CA GLN A 18 13.70 -7.04 -13.46
C GLN A 18 13.58 -5.60 -13.97
N LEU A 19 13.32 -4.66 -13.06
CA LEU A 19 13.29 -3.24 -13.37
C LEU A 19 14.68 -2.72 -13.79
N ALA A 20 15.73 -3.09 -13.06
CA ALA A 20 17.13 -2.81 -13.39
C ALA A 20 17.50 -3.32 -14.79
N PHE A 21 17.11 -4.56 -15.12
CA PHE A 21 17.33 -5.11 -16.46
C PHE A 21 16.58 -4.32 -17.56
N SER A 22 15.31 -3.98 -17.31
CA SER A 22 14.47 -3.26 -18.29
C SER A 22 15.00 -1.86 -18.61
N PHE A 23 15.54 -1.17 -17.61
CA PHE A 23 16.06 0.20 -17.75
C PHE A 23 17.58 0.26 -17.95
N ARG A 24 18.28 -0.89 -17.95
CA ARG A 24 19.75 -1.02 -18.06
C ARG A 24 20.51 -0.18 -17.01
N ILE A 25 20.00 -0.18 -15.78
CA ILE A 25 20.56 0.55 -14.63
C ILE A 25 20.85 -0.45 -13.51
N SER A 26 21.85 -0.17 -12.66
CA SER A 26 22.14 -1.03 -11.51
C SER A 26 20.95 -1.12 -10.56
N LYS A 27 20.79 -2.28 -9.91
CA LYS A 27 19.72 -2.51 -8.91
C LYS A 27 19.78 -1.47 -7.79
N SER A 28 20.97 -1.07 -7.34
CA SER A 28 21.15 -0.08 -6.29
C SER A 28 20.61 1.29 -6.71
N ALA A 29 20.97 1.76 -7.91
CA ALA A 29 20.47 3.04 -8.43
C ALA A 29 18.94 3.02 -8.61
N ILE A 30 18.36 1.92 -9.09
CA ILE A 30 16.90 1.77 -9.16
C ILE A 30 16.26 1.87 -7.78
N ALA A 31 16.83 1.22 -6.75
CA ALA A 31 16.30 1.30 -5.39
C ALA A 31 16.33 2.73 -4.84
N THR A 32 17.43 3.45 -5.06
CA THR A 32 17.56 4.87 -4.68
C THR A 32 16.53 5.73 -5.39
N ILE A 33 16.44 5.63 -6.72
CA ILE A 33 15.48 6.38 -7.55
C ILE A 33 14.03 6.15 -7.09
N VAL A 34 13.65 4.89 -6.86
CA VAL A 34 12.30 4.55 -6.39
C VAL A 34 12.05 5.18 -5.03
N SER A 35 12.99 5.09 -4.09
CA SER A 35 12.85 5.68 -2.76
C SER A 35 12.69 7.20 -2.81
N GLU A 36 13.53 7.89 -3.59
CA GLU A 36 13.51 9.35 -3.72
C GLU A 36 12.21 9.85 -4.35
N VAL A 37 11.78 9.24 -5.46
CA VAL A 37 10.54 9.61 -6.13
C VAL A 37 9.33 9.33 -5.22
N CYS A 38 9.29 8.20 -4.52
CA CYS A 38 8.22 7.93 -3.57
C CYS A 38 8.19 8.93 -2.41
N LYS A 39 9.35 9.33 -1.88
CA LYS A 39 9.45 10.38 -0.85
C LYS A 39 8.92 11.72 -1.37
N ALA A 40 9.31 12.11 -2.58
CA ALA A 40 8.84 13.35 -3.20
C ALA A 40 7.32 13.34 -3.44
N ILE A 41 6.77 12.20 -3.90
CA ILE A 41 5.31 12.02 -4.04
C ILE A 41 4.64 12.17 -2.67
N TRP A 42 5.16 11.50 -1.65
CA TRP A 42 4.61 11.57 -0.30
C TRP A 42 4.62 13.00 0.24
N THR A 43 5.76 13.69 0.23
CA THR A 43 5.86 15.05 0.78
C THR A 43 5.01 16.07 0.04
N THR A 44 4.79 15.90 -1.26
CA THR A 44 4.01 16.84 -2.08
C THR A 44 2.51 16.57 -2.07
N LEU A 45 2.09 15.30 -1.97
CA LEU A 45 0.69 14.91 -2.12
C LEU A 45 0.00 14.51 -0.81
N LEU A 46 0.75 14.24 0.27
CA LEU A 46 0.18 13.80 1.55
C LEU A 46 -0.89 14.76 2.05
N SER A 47 -0.56 16.05 2.18
CA SER A 47 -1.49 17.05 2.71
C SER A 47 -2.75 17.21 1.87
N LYS A 48 -2.65 17.04 0.56
CA LYS A 48 -3.77 17.17 -0.38
C LYS A 48 -4.70 15.96 -0.37
N HIS A 49 -4.15 14.76 -0.24
CA HIS A 49 -4.92 13.51 -0.43
C HIS A 49 -5.20 12.74 0.85
N MET A 50 -4.43 12.96 1.91
CA MET A 50 -4.60 12.38 3.24
C MET A 50 -4.43 13.46 4.31
N PRO A 51 -5.38 14.43 4.39
CA PRO A 51 -5.40 15.38 5.49
C PRO A 51 -5.64 14.66 6.82
N GLU A 52 -5.25 15.29 7.92
CA GLU A 52 -5.49 14.76 9.25
C GLU A 52 -7.01 14.63 9.50
N PRO A 53 -7.52 13.42 9.80
CA PRO A 53 -8.94 13.22 10.00
C PRO A 53 -9.41 13.82 11.32
N THR A 54 -10.59 14.44 11.30
CA THR A 54 -11.27 14.94 12.50
C THR A 54 -12.16 13.86 13.12
N GLU A 55 -12.60 14.07 14.36
CA GLU A 55 -13.58 13.20 15.02
C GLU A 55 -14.86 13.04 14.19
N ASP A 56 -15.34 14.12 13.56
CA ASP A 56 -16.51 14.09 12.69
C ASP A 56 -16.28 13.23 11.44
N ASN A 57 -15.07 13.23 10.89
CA ASN A 57 -14.73 12.33 9.78
C ASN A 57 -14.85 10.87 10.22
N PHE A 58 -14.35 10.53 11.41
CA PHE A 58 -14.47 9.17 11.95
C PHE A 58 -15.92 8.77 12.21
N LYS A 59 -16.72 9.64 12.81
CA LYS A 59 -18.16 9.40 13.04
C LYS A 59 -18.88 9.14 11.72
N LYS A 60 -18.61 9.94 10.68
CA LYS A 60 -19.19 9.76 9.34
C LYS A 60 -18.78 8.44 8.70
N ILE A 61 -17.52 8.04 8.81
CA ILE A 61 -17.05 6.77 8.27
C ILE A 61 -17.74 5.60 8.99
N ALA A 62 -17.73 5.61 10.32
CA ALA A 62 -18.37 4.58 11.15
C ALA A 62 -19.86 4.43 10.83
N GLN A 63 -20.58 5.55 10.71
CA GLN A 63 -21.99 5.54 10.32
C GLN A 63 -22.17 4.94 8.92
N GLY A 64 -21.33 5.30 7.95
CA GLY A 64 -21.42 4.73 6.59
C GLY A 64 -21.21 3.22 6.55
N PHE A 65 -20.36 2.65 7.40
CA PHE A 65 -20.22 1.19 7.52
C PHE A 65 -21.42 0.56 8.22
N TRP A 66 -21.97 1.21 9.24
CA TRP A 66 -23.18 0.78 9.89
C TRP A 66 -24.37 0.73 8.92
N ASP A 67 -24.61 1.79 8.16
CA ASP A 67 -25.75 1.87 7.24
C ASP A 67 -25.68 0.82 6.12
N ARG A 68 -24.47 0.53 5.62
CA ARG A 68 -24.28 -0.41 4.51
C ARG A 68 -24.21 -1.87 4.95
N ARG A 69 -23.65 -2.15 6.13
CA ARG A 69 -23.23 -3.50 6.53
C ARG A 69 -23.53 -3.84 7.99
N GLN A 70 -24.19 -2.94 8.74
CA GLN A 70 -24.43 -3.06 10.18
C GLN A 70 -23.15 -3.38 10.96
N PHE A 71 -22.02 -2.87 10.48
CA PHE A 71 -20.72 -3.09 11.10
C PHE A 71 -20.40 -1.91 12.02
N PRO A 72 -20.48 -2.08 13.35
CA PRO A 72 -20.31 -0.96 14.29
C PRO A 72 -18.84 -0.51 14.36
N ASN A 73 -18.62 0.79 14.57
CA ASN A 73 -17.32 1.39 14.85
C ASN A 73 -16.21 1.08 13.80
N CYS A 74 -16.57 0.84 12.54
CA CYS A 74 -15.59 0.64 11.48
C CYS A 74 -15.07 1.97 10.93
N LEU A 75 -13.77 2.21 11.03
CA LEU A 75 -13.12 3.41 10.51
C LEU A 75 -12.49 3.21 9.12
N GLY A 76 -12.62 2.02 8.55
CA GLY A 76 -12.04 1.69 7.25
C GLY A 76 -11.92 0.19 7.03
N SER A 77 -11.78 -0.18 5.76
CA SER A 77 -11.54 -1.55 5.32
C SER A 77 -10.34 -1.57 4.40
N ILE A 78 -9.49 -2.57 4.53
CA ILE A 78 -8.38 -2.82 3.62
C ILE A 78 -8.78 -4.01 2.76
N ASP A 79 -9.01 -3.78 1.47
CA ASP A 79 -9.28 -4.86 0.52
C ASP A 79 -7.98 -5.21 -0.25
N GLY A 80 -7.63 -6.49 -0.31
CA GLY A 80 -6.53 -6.98 -1.16
C GLY A 80 -5.13 -7.14 -0.55
N LYS A 81 -4.98 -7.50 0.74
CA LYS A 81 -3.66 -7.93 1.28
C LYS A 81 -3.56 -9.45 1.35
N HIS A 82 -2.65 -10.04 0.59
CA HIS A 82 -2.16 -11.42 0.83
C HIS A 82 -1.33 -11.41 2.12
N ILE A 83 -1.99 -11.49 3.28
CA ILE A 83 -1.32 -11.67 4.56
C ILE A 83 -0.87 -13.12 4.62
N ARG A 84 0.44 -13.37 4.64
CA ARG A 84 0.96 -14.72 4.95
C ARG A 84 0.62 -15.02 6.40
N ILE A 85 -0.43 -15.79 6.62
CA ILE A 85 -0.76 -16.30 7.94
C ILE A 85 0.20 -17.44 8.23
N LYS A 86 1.04 -17.28 9.26
CA LYS A 86 1.83 -18.38 9.78
C LYS A 86 0.88 -19.33 10.50
N LYS A 87 0.87 -20.60 10.10
CA LYS A 87 0.00 -21.60 10.74
C LYS A 87 0.21 -21.59 12.27
N PRO A 88 -0.86 -21.63 13.07
CA PRO A 88 -0.75 -21.83 14.52
C PRO A 88 -0.01 -23.13 14.83
N SER A 89 0.69 -23.19 15.96
CA SER A 89 1.24 -24.46 16.47
C SER A 89 0.11 -25.49 16.63
N ASN A 90 0.40 -26.76 16.28
CA ASN A 90 -0.53 -27.90 16.37
C ASN A 90 -1.72 -27.92 15.38
N SER A 91 -1.74 -27.09 14.34
CA SER A 91 -2.85 -27.05 13.35
C SER A 91 -2.81 -28.14 12.26
N SER A 92 -1.90 -29.13 12.37
CA SER A 92 -1.70 -30.27 11.45
C SER A 92 -2.03 -29.95 9.97
N SER A 93 -2.68 -30.85 9.23
CA SER A 93 -3.04 -30.71 7.81
C SER A 93 -4.38 -29.98 7.59
N MET A 94 -4.93 -29.32 8.62
CA MET A 94 -6.27 -28.74 8.60
C MET A 94 -6.28 -27.23 8.29
N TYR A 95 -5.13 -26.65 7.88
CA TYR A 95 -5.00 -25.24 7.56
C TYR A 95 -4.78 -25.06 6.05
N TYR A 96 -5.81 -24.59 5.34
CA TYR A 96 -5.78 -24.25 3.91
C TYR A 96 -5.79 -22.73 3.74
#